data_AF-A0A1Q6F300-F1
#
_entry.id   AF-A0A1Q6F300-F1
#
_cell.length_a   1.000
_cell.length_b   1.000
_cell.length_c   1.000
_cell.angle_alpha   90.00
_cell.angle_beta   90.00
_cell.angle_gamma   90.00
#
_symmetry.space_group_name_H-M   'P 1'
#
loop_
_entity.id
_entity.type
_entity.pdbx_description
1 polymer ?
#
loop_
_entity_poly.entity_id
_entity_poly.type
_entity_poly.pdbx_seq_one_letter_code
_entity_poly.pdbx_strand_id
1 'polypeptide(L)'
;MDLYFVILGILFFIFGLLQIILFFKLWAMTNNVKKIAQGNDSPHVDWQLRACVLTGDMDRAKKLIIEDFVEKVRLHVIQHGPSDYIGTIKQECRARFKAIGKQMPEAIEKLQNGANVIQLIP
;
A
#
# COMPACT_ATOMS: atom_id res chain seq x y z
N MET A 1 51.98 6.47 30.59
CA MET A 1 51.21 6.75 29.36
C MET A 1 50.63 5.48 28.76
N ASP A 2 51.29 4.34 28.94
CA ASP A 2 51.00 3.10 28.20
C ASP A 2 49.69 2.41 28.59
N LEU A 3 49.36 2.33 29.89
CA LEU A 3 48.11 1.70 30.34
C LEU A 3 46.86 2.44 29.83
N TYR A 4 46.92 3.77 29.77
CA TYR A 4 45.81 4.60 29.29
C TYR A 4 45.52 4.36 27.80
N PHE A 5 46.57 4.30 26.97
CA PHE A 5 46.44 3.97 25.55
C PHE A 5 45.91 2.56 25.32
N VAL A 6 46.32 1.58 26.14
CA VAL A 6 45.80 0.22 26.09
C VAL A 6 44.31 0.17 26.42
N ILE A 7 43.86 0.84 27.48
CA ILE A 7 42.45 0.90 27.88
C ILE A 7 41.60 1.60 26.80
N LEU A 8 42.07 2.72 26.26
CA LEU A 8 41.39 3.41 25.16
C LEU A 8 41.29 2.54 23.90
N GLY A 9 42.36 1.83 23.55
CA GLY A 9 42.36 0.91 22.41
C GLY A 9 41.31 -0.19 22.55
N ILE A 10 41.19 -0.80 23.74
CA ILE A 10 40.16 -1.80 24.03
C ILE A 10 38.75 -1.20 23.96
N LEU A 11 38.56 0.02 24.50
CA LEU A 11 37.27 0.70 24.47
C LEU A 11 36.79 0.96 23.03
N PHE A 12 37.68 1.48 22.17
CA PHE A 12 37.37 1.70 20.75
C PHE A 12 37.13 0.39 20.00
N PHE A 13 37.84 -0.69 20.36
CA PHE A 13 37.63 -2.01 19.77
C PHE A 13 36.25 -2.58 20.12
N ILE A 14 35.87 -2.54 21.39
CA ILE A 14 34.53 -2.95 21.85
C ILE A 14 33.45 -2.10 21.18
N PHE A 15 33.67 -0.78 21.09
CA PHE A 15 32.74 0.12 20.41
C PHE A 15 32.61 -0.23 18.92
N GLY A 16 33.71 -0.50 18.22
CA GLY A 16 33.70 -0.93 16.82
C GLY A 16 32.93 -2.24 16.61
N LEU A 17 33.16 -3.25 17.44
CA LEU A 17 32.41 -4.52 17.38
C LEU A 17 30.92 -4.31 17.64
N LEU A 18 30.57 -3.46 18.62
CA LEU A 18 29.18 -3.13 18.92
C LEU A 18 28.51 -2.42 17.74
N GLN A 19 29.19 -1.47 17.08
CA GLN A 19 28.65 -0.79 15.90
C GLN A 19 28.32 -1.77 14.77
N ILE A 20 29.19 -2.74 14.48
CA ILE A 20 28.96 -3.76 13.44
C ILE A 20 27.67 -4.54 13.73
N ILE A 21 27.45 -4.96 14.96
CA ILE A 21 26.23 -5.69 15.36
C ILE A 21 24.98 -4.79 15.21
N LEU A 22 25.06 -3.52 15.59
CA LEU A 22 23.96 -2.56 15.39
C LEU A 22 23.65 -2.32 13.91
N PHE A 23 24.66 -2.26 13.03
CA PHE A 23 24.46 -2.13 11.59
C PHE A 23 23.67 -3.30 11.01
N PHE A 24 24.01 -4.54 11.36
CA PHE A 24 23.25 -5.72 10.92
C PHE A 24 21.81 -5.71 11.45
N LYS A 25 21.61 -5.27 12.70
CA LYS A 25 20.28 -5.16 13.30
C LYS A 25 19.41 -4.12 12.58
N LEU A 26 19.96 -2.94 12.30
CA LEU A 26 19.28 -1.90 11.52
C LEU A 26 18.98 -2.38 10.10
N TRP A 27 19.92 -3.06 9.45
CA TRP A 27 19.71 -3.61 8.10
C TRP A 27 18.57 -4.63 8.05
N ALA A 28 18.48 -5.51 9.04
CA ALA A 28 17.36 -6.45 9.16
C ALA A 28 16.01 -5.73 9.35
N MET A 29 15.98 -4.66 10.16
CA MET A 29 14.78 -3.82 10.31
C MET A 29 14.41 -3.11 9.01
N THR A 30 15.38 -2.53 8.29
CA THR A 30 15.15 -1.89 6.99
C THR A 30 14.63 -2.88 5.94
N ASN A 31 15.15 -4.11 5.93
CA ASN A 31 14.66 -5.16 5.03
C ASN A 31 13.21 -5.58 5.36
N ASN A 32 12.86 -5.66 6.64
CA ASN A 32 11.49 -5.93 7.07
C ASN A 32 10.52 -4.80 6.66
N VAL A 33 10.91 -3.54 6.81
CA VAL A 33 10.11 -2.40 6.32
C VAL A 33 9.91 -2.47 4.81
N LYS A 34 10.96 -2.81 4.04
CA LYS A 34 10.86 -2.96 2.58
C LYS A 34 9.87 -4.06 2.18
N LYS A 35 9.86 -5.19 2.90
CA LYS A 35 8.89 -6.28 2.67
C LYS A 35 7.45 -5.87 2.99
N ILE A 36 7.25 -5.09 4.05
CA ILE A 36 5.92 -4.58 4.43
C ILE A 36 5.42 -3.56 3.41
N ALA A 37 6.28 -2.65 2.93
CA ALA A 37 5.94 -1.69 1.89
C ALA A 37 5.54 -2.39 0.58
N GLN A 38 6.31 -3.40 0.16
CA GLN A 38 6.03 -4.15 -1.07
C GLN A 38 4.80 -5.06 -0.97
N GLY A 39 4.41 -5.51 0.22
CA GLY A 39 3.19 -6.29 0.43
C GLY A 39 1.90 -5.46 0.42
N ASN A 40 2.01 -4.13 0.52
CA ASN A 40 0.87 -3.22 0.59
C ASN A 40 0.69 -2.37 -0.68
N ASP A 41 1.72 -2.26 -1.52
CA ASP A 41 1.50 -1.90 -2.91
C ASP A 41 0.67 -3.03 -3.53
N SER A 42 -0.37 -2.67 -4.27
CA SER A 42 -1.24 -3.60 -5.01
C SER A 42 -0.82 -3.63 -6.49
N PRO A 43 0.41 -4.08 -6.85
CA PRO A 43 0.82 -4.15 -8.25
C PRO A 43 0.06 -5.23 -9.02
N HIS A 44 -0.61 -6.15 -8.30
CA HIS A 44 -1.26 -7.29 -8.92
C HIS A 44 -2.54 -6.89 -9.68
N VAL A 45 -3.33 -5.96 -9.15
CA VAL A 45 -4.56 -5.50 -9.81
C VAL A 45 -4.21 -4.64 -11.04
N ASP A 46 -3.23 -3.76 -10.95
CA ASP A 46 -2.88 -2.87 -12.06
C ASP A 46 -2.34 -3.65 -13.28
N TRP A 47 -1.54 -4.70 -13.04
CA TRP A 47 -1.03 -5.55 -14.11
C TRP A 47 -2.11 -6.46 -14.72
N GLN A 48 -3.02 -6.98 -13.89
CA GLN A 48 -4.17 -7.76 -14.36
C GLN A 48 -5.14 -6.91 -15.19
N LEU A 49 -5.35 -5.64 -14.81
CA LEU A 49 -6.19 -4.72 -15.55
C LEU A 49 -5.60 -4.46 -16.95
N ARG A 50 -4.29 -4.21 -17.01
CA ARG A 50 -3.56 -4.05 -18.28
C ARG A 50 -3.67 -5.30 -19.15
N ALA A 51 -3.51 -6.49 -18.57
CA ALA A 51 -3.66 -7.75 -19.28
C ALA A 51 -5.08 -7.92 -19.86
N CYS A 52 -6.12 -7.59 -19.08
CA CYS A 52 -7.51 -7.65 -19.57
C CYS A 52 -7.76 -6.66 -20.71
N VAL A 53 -7.24 -5.43 -20.62
CA VAL A 53 -7.33 -4.43 -21.70
C VAL A 53 -6.64 -4.92 -22.98
N LEU A 54 -5.45 -5.52 -22.85
CA LEU A 54 -4.72 -6.08 -24.00
C LEU A 54 -5.41 -7.30 -24.60
N THR A 55 -6.09 -8.10 -23.78
CA THR A 55 -6.81 -9.30 -24.22
C THR A 55 -8.21 -8.95 -24.77
N GLY A 56 -8.67 -7.69 -24.58
CA GLY A 56 -10.01 -7.25 -24.97
C GLY A 56 -11.13 -7.71 -24.03
N ASP A 57 -10.79 -8.30 -22.88
CA ASP A 57 -11.76 -8.78 -21.88
C ASP A 57 -12.21 -7.63 -20.97
N MET A 58 -13.15 -6.84 -21.50
CA MET A 58 -13.62 -5.61 -20.85
C MET A 58 -14.55 -5.89 -19.66
N ASP A 59 -15.20 -7.05 -19.61
CA ASP A 59 -16.08 -7.41 -18.48
C ASP A 59 -15.26 -7.82 -17.27
N ARG A 60 -14.17 -8.57 -17.48
CA ARG A 60 -13.21 -8.86 -16.42
C ARG A 60 -12.50 -7.58 -15.92
N ALA A 61 -12.15 -6.67 -16.83
CA ALA A 61 -11.57 -5.37 -16.47
C ALA A 61 -12.49 -4.55 -15.55
N LYS A 62 -13.80 -4.49 -15.84
CA LYS A 62 -14.77 -3.79 -14.97
C LYS A 62 -14.82 -4.42 -13.58
N LYS A 63 -14.94 -5.75 -13.50
CA LYS A 63 -15.00 -6.48 -12.23
C LYS A 63 -13.78 -6.17 -11.37
N LEU A 64 -12.60 -6.18 -12.00
CA LEU A 64 -11.34 -5.90 -11.32
C LEU A 64 -11.23 -4.45 -10.82
N ILE A 65 -11.71 -3.46 -11.57
CA ILE A 65 -11.75 -2.06 -11.12
C ILE A 65 -12.68 -1.91 -9.91
N ILE A 66 -13.82 -2.61 -9.89
CA ILE A 66 -14.77 -2.57 -8.77
C ILE A 66 -14.15 -3.23 -7.52
N GLU A 67 -13.49 -4.38 -7.68
CA GLU A 67 -12.80 -5.06 -6.58
C GLU A 67 -11.69 -4.17 -5.98
N ASP A 68 -10.87 -3.53 -6.81
CA ASP A 68 -9.85 -2.57 -6.36
C ASP A 68 -10.46 -1.38 -5.63
N PHE A 69 -11.57 -0.84 -6.14
CA PHE A 69 -12.27 0.26 -5.51
C PHE A 69 -12.79 -0.11 -4.11
N VAL A 70 -13.43 -1.27 -3.96
CA VAL A 70 -13.95 -1.73 -2.67
C VAL A 70 -12.81 -1.96 -1.68
N GLU A 71 -11.69 -2.54 -2.11
CA GLU A 71 -10.54 -2.76 -1.23
C GLU A 71 -9.91 -1.45 -0.77
N LYS A 72 -9.78 -0.46 -1.68
CA LYS A 72 -9.30 0.88 -1.30
C LYS A 72 -10.24 1.58 -0.33
N VAL A 73 -11.56 1.48 -0.54
CA VAL A 73 -12.54 2.01 0.41
C VAL A 73 -12.41 1.31 1.76
N ARG A 74 -12.26 -0.03 1.79
CA ARG A 74 -12.06 -0.80 3.03
C ARG A 74 -10.82 -0.34 3.79
N LEU A 75 -9.69 -0.17 3.11
CA LEU A 75 -8.45 0.33 3.71
C LEU A 75 -8.61 1.76 4.24
N HIS A 76 -9.28 2.63 3.49
CA HIS A 76 -9.54 4.00 3.92
C HIS A 76 -10.43 4.06 5.16
N VAL A 77 -11.47 3.22 5.24
CA VAL A 77 -12.34 3.07 6.42
C VAL A 77 -11.54 2.62 7.64
N ILE A 78 -10.60 1.66 7.48
CA ILE A 78 -9.76 1.18 8.58
C ILE A 78 -8.83 2.29 9.09
N GLN A 79 -8.31 3.14 8.20
CA GLN A 79 -7.34 4.17 8.55
C GLN A 79 -7.96 5.47 9.07
N HIS A 80 -9.06 5.92 8.49
CA HIS A 80 -9.64 7.25 8.74
C HIS A 80 -11.06 7.18 9.33
N GLY A 81 -11.67 6.00 9.37
CA GLY A 81 -13.02 5.77 9.85
C GLY A 81 -14.07 5.74 8.72
N PRO A 82 -15.27 5.18 8.99
CA PRO A 82 -16.29 4.93 7.97
C PRO A 82 -16.98 6.17 7.43
N SER A 83 -16.97 7.27 8.19
CA SER A 83 -17.61 8.53 7.83
C SER A 83 -16.75 9.44 6.96
N ASP A 84 -15.48 9.09 6.76
CA ASP A 84 -14.55 9.92 5.98
C ASP A 84 -14.88 9.90 4.48
N TYR A 85 -14.59 11.01 3.82
CA TYR A 85 -15.01 11.26 2.44
C TYR A 85 -14.11 10.52 1.44
N ILE A 86 -14.71 9.60 0.66
CA ILE A 86 -13.99 8.76 -0.30
C ILE A 86 -13.80 9.39 -1.69
N GLY A 87 -13.94 10.71 -1.80
CA GLY A 87 -13.97 11.40 -3.11
C GLY A 87 -12.73 11.18 -3.96
N THR A 88 -11.55 11.12 -3.35
CA THR A 88 -10.28 10.86 -4.04
C THR A 88 -10.28 9.47 -4.67
N ILE A 89 -10.77 8.46 -3.93
CA ILE A 89 -10.88 7.06 -4.39
C ILE A 89 -11.89 6.96 -5.54
N LYS A 90 -13.01 7.68 -5.43
CA LYS A 90 -14.04 7.75 -6.47
C LYS A 90 -13.55 8.42 -7.75
N GLN A 91 -12.75 9.48 -7.64
CA GLN A 91 -12.13 10.13 -8.80
C GLN A 91 -11.13 9.20 -9.50
N GLU A 92 -10.31 8.46 -8.74
CA GLU A 92 -9.38 7.48 -9.32
C GLU A 92 -10.13 6.35 -10.05
N CYS A 93 -11.20 5.82 -9.44
CA CYS A 93 -12.06 4.82 -10.06
C CYS A 93 -12.67 5.34 -11.38
N ARG A 94 -13.17 6.58 -11.39
CA ARG A 94 -13.71 7.23 -12.60
C ARG A 94 -12.66 7.35 -13.70
N ALA A 95 -11.42 7.67 -13.36
CA ALA A 95 -10.32 7.74 -14.31
C ALA A 95 -10.02 6.36 -14.94
N ARG A 96 -10.03 5.29 -14.13
CA ARG A 96 -9.84 3.90 -14.61
C ARG A 96 -10.97 3.44 -15.53
N PHE A 97 -12.23 3.75 -15.20
CA PHE A 97 -13.38 3.47 -16.07
C PHE A 97 -13.29 4.23 -17.41
N LYS A 98 -12.88 5.50 -17.36
CA LYS A 98 -12.65 6.30 -18.58
C LYS A 98 -11.52 5.73 -19.45
N ALA A 99 -10.45 5.24 -18.84
CA ALA A 99 -9.32 4.63 -19.56
C ALA A 99 -9.72 3.36 -20.33
N ILE A 100 -10.68 2.59 -19.82
CA ILE A 100 -11.24 1.43 -20.52
C ILE A 100 -12.44 1.78 -21.42
N GLY A 101 -12.74 3.07 -21.62
CA GLY A 101 -13.83 3.52 -22.49
C GLY A 101 -15.23 3.14 -21.99
N LYS A 102 -15.41 2.91 -20.68
CA LYS A 102 -16.71 2.59 -20.06
C LYS A 102 -17.15 3.70 -19.09
N GLN A 103 -18.46 3.83 -18.90
CA GLN A 103 -19.00 4.70 -17.85
C GLN A 103 -18.95 4.00 -16.49
N MET A 104 -18.74 4.80 -15.45
CA MET A 104 -18.74 4.33 -14.07
C MET A 104 -20.18 3.98 -13.65
N PRO A 105 -20.41 2.88 -12.92
CA PRO A 105 -21.73 2.54 -12.42
C PRO A 105 -22.31 3.62 -11.51
N GLU A 106 -23.59 3.97 -11.68
CA GLU A 106 -24.28 4.97 -10.85
C GLU A 106 -24.28 4.62 -9.35
N ALA A 107 -24.29 3.32 -9.02
CA ALA A 107 -24.21 2.86 -7.64
C ALA A 107 -22.95 3.37 -6.94
N ILE A 108 -21.82 3.41 -7.66
CA ILE A 108 -20.55 3.95 -7.14
C ILE A 108 -20.61 5.48 -7.08
N GLU A 109 -21.31 6.13 -8.02
CA GLU A 109 -21.49 7.58 -8.00
C GLU A 109 -22.29 8.07 -6.79
N LYS A 110 -23.24 7.28 -6.29
CA LYS A 110 -24.06 7.63 -5.11
C LYS A 110 -23.32 7.44 -3.78
N LEU A 111 -22.15 6.79 -3.77
CA LEU A 111 -21.34 6.62 -2.56
C LEU A 111 -20.65 7.93 -2.19
N GLN A 112 -20.80 8.34 -0.92
CA GLN A 112 -20.15 9.53 -0.36
C GLN A 112 -19.00 9.18 0.60
N ASN A 113 -19.15 8.09 1.35
CA ASN A 113 -18.18 7.62 2.34
C ASN A 113 -18.21 6.08 2.43
N GLY A 114 -17.31 5.51 3.23
CA GLY A 114 -17.22 4.06 3.40
C GLY A 114 -18.42 3.45 4.15
N ALA A 115 -19.13 4.23 4.97
CA ALA A 115 -20.37 3.81 5.62
C ALA A 115 -21.45 3.43 4.60
N ASN A 116 -21.59 4.19 3.50
CA ASN A 116 -22.52 3.86 2.42
C ASN A 116 -22.20 2.51 1.76
N VAL A 117 -20.93 2.09 1.76
CA VAL A 117 -20.51 0.79 1.19
C VAL A 117 -20.87 -0.35 2.14
N ILE A 118 -20.66 -0.16 3.44
CA ILE A 118 -20.99 -1.15 4.47
C ILE A 118 -22.51 -1.39 4.50
N GLN A 119 -23.32 -0.36 4.27
CA GLN A 119 -24.79 -0.44 4.26
C GLN A 119 -25.40 -1.01 2.98
N LEU A 120 -24.60 -1.35 1.95
CA LEU A 120 -25.10 -1.98 0.71
C LEU A 120 -25.61 -3.41 0.94
N ILE A 121 -25.12 -4.09 1.98
CA ILE A 121 -25.56 -5.42 2.38
C ILE A 121 -25.94 -5.32 3.86
N PRO A 122 -27.21 -5.58 4.23
CA PRO A 122 -27.68 -5.47 5.61
C PRO A 122 -27.08 -6.53 6.56
#